data_AF-A0ABD1E6S4-F1
#
_entry.id   AF-A0ABD1E6S4-F1
#
_cell.length_a   1.000
_cell.length_b   1.000
_cell.length_c   1.000
_cell.angle_alpha   90.00
_cell.angle_beta   90.00
_cell.angle_gamma   90.00
#
_symmetry.space_group_name_H-M   'P 1'
#
loop_
_entity.id
_entity.type
_entity.pdbx_description
1 polymer ?
#
loop_
_entity_poly.entity_id
_entity_poly.type
_entity_poly.pdbx_seq_one_letter_code
_entity_poly.pdbx_strand_id
1 'polypeptide(L)'
;MIMKNCYSTLTRIHDRNRVLCHLQDPIKGIVLVIALLYYFFFCRNLMGLHRIFSTTTVIVGLFIAVDYGLCDEFVCRGYDRQQIVDDAGPWSWKIHSIWTGLYIFSLILFASLYTLLDRYVAPNYDQMMPCASFLSPTFLNTISRSVVNEGTSTNAIEDESQENNDRRDTSNGVPMQKSPVSFAFWIHFFVLLWAILTFWIDFLHGFGKADSVAENLNFTLKGLQCHFFHDGQSSPHCNNVVWYALIFQMAYVIFWISSVRLLILSQSAVFTIAAMSYALPVVGIWWSLFYASPSGVLVWAPKIRGEFVCSIIGCPIVSVGLGLLCKTHFEDIRKPRNLIGRPLRS
;
A
#
# COMPACT_ATOMS: atom_id res chain seq x y z
N MET A 1 -14.73 21.92 2.39
CA MET A 1 -13.58 22.50 3.13
C MET A 1 -12.70 21.42 3.79
N ILE A 2 -13.30 20.37 4.38
CA ILE A 2 -12.62 19.27 5.11
C ILE A 2 -11.83 18.30 4.21
N MET A 3 -12.25 18.06 2.96
CA MET A 3 -11.54 17.15 2.04
C MET A 3 -10.18 17.66 1.53
N LYS A 4 -9.88 18.96 1.62
CA LYS A 4 -8.62 19.53 1.10
C LYS A 4 -7.42 19.32 2.03
N ASN A 5 -7.64 19.27 3.34
CA ASN A 5 -6.55 19.12 4.30
C ASN A 5 -6.07 17.66 4.39
N CYS A 6 -6.94 16.68 4.21
CA CYS A 6 -6.56 15.25 4.16
C CYS A 6 -5.64 14.95 2.97
N TYR A 7 -5.92 15.63 1.84
CA TYR A 7 -5.19 15.51 0.58
C TYR A 7 -3.82 16.21 0.62
N SER A 8 -3.77 17.37 1.29
CA SER A 8 -2.61 18.23 1.26
C SER A 8 -1.37 17.59 1.87
N THR A 9 -1.43 16.61 2.78
CA THR A 9 -0.22 16.03 3.41
C THR A 9 0.50 15.04 2.49
N LEU A 10 -0.23 14.18 1.78
CA LEU A 10 0.34 13.24 0.80
C LEU A 10 0.81 13.98 -0.47
N THR A 11 0.09 15.00 -0.93
CA THR A 11 0.57 15.86 -2.03
C THR A 11 1.59 16.90 -1.61
N ARG A 12 1.65 17.32 -0.34
CA ARG A 12 2.74 18.19 0.16
C ARG A 12 4.07 17.49 0.09
N ILE A 13 4.13 16.22 0.50
CA ILE A 13 5.38 15.46 0.46
C ILE A 13 5.76 15.07 -0.98
N HIS A 14 4.77 14.94 -1.88
CA HIS A 14 4.97 14.65 -3.30
C HIS A 14 5.17 15.90 -4.18
N ASP A 15 5.35 17.08 -3.57
CA ASP A 15 5.79 18.28 -4.28
C ASP A 15 7.22 18.02 -4.78
N ARG A 16 7.44 18.23 -6.10
CA ARG A 16 8.70 17.92 -6.78
C ARG A 16 9.90 18.63 -6.15
N ASN A 17 9.64 19.75 -5.48
CA ASN A 17 10.62 20.54 -4.78
C ASN A 17 11.03 19.95 -3.42
N ARG A 18 10.28 18.98 -2.84
CA ARG A 18 10.62 18.40 -1.52
C ARG A 18 11.46 17.15 -1.65
N VAL A 19 10.98 16.20 -2.42
CA VAL A 19 11.68 14.94 -2.72
C VAL A 19 12.03 14.93 -4.19
N LEU A 20 13.31 14.70 -4.48
CA LEU A 20 13.82 14.65 -5.86
C LEU A 20 13.04 13.64 -6.68
N CYS A 21 12.58 14.07 -7.85
CA CYS A 21 11.66 13.31 -8.69
C CYS A 21 12.17 11.89 -9.02
N HIS A 22 13.45 11.77 -9.37
CA HIS A 22 14.07 10.47 -9.69
C HIS A 22 14.10 9.50 -8.50
N LEU A 23 14.04 9.98 -7.26
CA LEU A 23 14.01 9.15 -6.04
C LEU A 23 12.59 8.74 -5.63
N GLN A 24 11.55 9.43 -6.09
CA GLN A 24 10.19 9.24 -5.57
C GLN A 24 9.67 7.82 -5.84
N ASP A 25 9.81 7.33 -7.07
CA ASP A 25 9.30 6.01 -7.46
C ASP A 25 10.15 4.85 -6.91
N PRO A 26 11.49 4.91 -6.91
CA PRO A 26 12.34 3.92 -6.22
C PRO A 26 12.02 3.78 -4.74
N ILE A 27 11.84 4.91 -4.04
CA ILE A 27 11.52 4.88 -2.61
C ILE A 27 10.15 4.22 -2.38
N LYS A 28 9.16 4.41 -3.25
CA LYS A 28 7.88 3.69 -3.19
C LYS A 28 8.05 2.18 -3.37
N GLY A 29 9.01 1.73 -4.17
CA GLY A 29 9.34 0.31 -4.32
C GLY A 29 9.86 -0.32 -3.02
N ILE A 30 10.71 0.41 -2.27
CA ILE A 30 11.28 -0.03 -0.98
C ILE A 30 10.18 -0.30 0.06
N VAL A 31 9.05 0.41 -0.02
CA VAL A 31 7.90 0.24 0.89
C VAL A 31 7.39 -1.19 0.90
N LEU A 32 7.37 -1.86 -0.25
CA LEU A 32 6.94 -3.25 -0.32
C LEU A 32 7.86 -4.15 0.53
N VAL A 33 9.17 -3.94 0.42
CA VAL A 33 10.17 -4.69 1.19
C VAL A 33 9.97 -4.45 2.69
N ILE A 34 9.76 -3.19 3.10
CA ILE A 34 9.51 -2.87 4.51
C ILE A 34 8.18 -3.45 4.98
N ALA A 35 7.12 -3.37 4.18
CA ALA A 35 5.81 -3.94 4.49
C ALA A 35 5.91 -5.46 4.72
N LEU A 36 6.73 -6.15 3.95
CA LEU A 36 6.98 -7.58 4.09
C LEU A 36 7.73 -7.94 5.36
N LEU A 37 8.81 -7.20 5.64
CA LEU A 37 9.55 -7.35 6.89
C LEU A 37 8.62 -7.12 8.08
N TYR A 38 7.84 -6.04 8.05
CA TYR A 38 6.88 -5.72 9.09
C TYR A 38 5.83 -6.82 9.27
N TYR A 39 5.25 -7.32 8.17
CA TYR A 39 4.31 -8.44 8.21
C TYR A 39 4.94 -9.68 8.84
N PHE A 40 6.17 -10.05 8.45
CA PHE A 40 6.87 -11.22 8.98
C PHE A 40 7.13 -11.11 10.49
N PHE A 41 7.60 -9.95 10.97
CA PHE A 41 7.91 -9.76 12.39
C PHE A 41 6.66 -9.61 13.28
N PHE A 42 5.63 -8.90 12.81
CA PHE A 42 4.49 -8.52 13.64
C PHE A 42 3.27 -9.43 13.52
N CYS A 43 3.02 -10.05 12.36
CA CYS A 43 1.85 -10.91 12.20
C CYS A 43 2.04 -12.33 12.76
N ARG A 44 3.27 -12.74 13.13
CA ARG A 44 3.66 -14.04 13.75
C ARG A 44 3.17 -15.32 13.03
N ASN A 45 2.43 -15.20 11.93
CA ASN A 45 2.05 -16.30 11.07
C ASN A 45 3.20 -16.58 10.10
N LEU A 46 3.78 -17.78 10.22
CA LEU A 46 4.78 -18.26 9.27
C LEU A 46 4.19 -18.24 7.88
N MET A 47 4.67 -17.32 7.02
CA MET A 47 4.35 -17.39 5.60
C MET A 47 4.91 -18.70 5.05
N GLY A 48 4.08 -19.46 4.35
CA GLY A 48 4.55 -20.61 3.60
C GLY A 48 5.63 -20.19 2.60
N LEU A 49 6.62 -21.07 2.35
CA LEU A 49 7.74 -20.82 1.45
C LEU A 49 7.30 -20.31 0.07
N HIS A 50 6.18 -20.84 -0.45
CA HIS A 50 5.59 -20.38 -1.72
C HIS A 50 5.19 -18.90 -1.70
N ARG A 51 4.61 -18.39 -0.60
CA ARG A 51 4.24 -16.97 -0.47
C ARG A 51 5.49 -16.09 -0.42
N ILE A 52 6.53 -16.53 0.29
CA ILE A 52 7.81 -15.82 0.35
C ILE A 52 8.42 -15.75 -1.05
N PHE A 53 8.58 -16.88 -1.74
CA PHE A 53 9.15 -16.92 -3.09
C PHE A 53 8.36 -16.07 -4.08
N SER A 54 7.04 -16.18 -4.05
CA SER A 54 6.14 -15.41 -4.91
C SER A 54 6.27 -13.91 -4.66
N THR A 55 6.39 -13.51 -3.41
CA THR A 55 6.50 -12.10 -3.05
C THR A 55 7.90 -11.55 -3.33
N THR A 56 8.95 -12.34 -3.11
CA THR A 56 10.31 -11.99 -3.55
C THR A 56 10.37 -11.80 -5.06
N THR A 57 9.64 -12.60 -5.84
CA THR A 57 9.52 -12.41 -7.30
C THR A 57 8.90 -11.05 -7.63
N VAL A 58 7.85 -10.64 -6.90
CA VAL A 58 7.28 -9.28 -7.03
C VAL A 58 8.32 -8.21 -6.70
N ILE A 59 9.05 -8.34 -5.59
CA ILE A 59 10.10 -7.38 -5.19
C ILE A 59 11.17 -7.26 -6.27
N VAL A 60 11.68 -8.38 -6.78
CA VAL A 60 12.72 -8.39 -7.82
C VAL A 60 12.20 -7.73 -9.09
N GLY A 61 10.98 -8.05 -9.52
CA GLY A 61 10.37 -7.42 -10.69
C GLY A 61 10.19 -5.90 -10.53
N LEU A 62 9.80 -5.44 -9.34
CA LEU A 62 9.71 -4.01 -9.03
C LEU A 62 11.07 -3.34 -8.98
N PHE A 63 12.07 -3.99 -8.40
CA PHE A 63 13.43 -3.47 -8.38
C PHE A 63 13.93 -3.27 -9.81
N ILE A 64 13.81 -4.30 -10.67
CA ILE A 64 14.16 -4.20 -12.10
C ILE A 64 13.41 -3.05 -12.78
N ALA A 65 12.11 -2.90 -12.52
CA ALA A 65 11.30 -1.85 -13.15
C ALA A 65 11.75 -0.43 -12.78
N VAL A 66 12.24 -0.23 -11.55
CA VAL A 66 12.43 1.09 -10.97
C VAL A 66 13.91 1.48 -10.81
N ASP A 67 14.84 0.52 -10.87
CA ASP A 67 16.29 0.72 -10.70
C ASP A 67 16.85 1.76 -11.67
N TYR A 68 16.42 1.74 -12.95
CA TYR A 68 16.88 2.73 -13.91
C TYR A 68 16.51 4.18 -13.51
N GLY A 69 15.37 4.38 -12.83
CA GLY A 69 14.98 5.68 -12.32
C GLY A 69 15.95 6.23 -11.26
N LEU A 70 16.66 5.37 -10.52
CA LEU A 70 17.73 5.80 -9.60
C LEU A 70 18.96 6.31 -10.34
N CYS A 71 19.25 5.74 -11.52
CA CYS A 71 20.41 6.10 -12.33
C CYS A 71 20.15 7.30 -13.25
N ASP A 72 18.89 7.63 -13.55
CA ASP A 72 18.52 8.70 -14.47
C ASP A 72 18.15 10.01 -13.73
N GLU A 73 19.17 10.74 -13.30
CA GLU A 73 19.01 12.00 -12.57
C GLU A 73 18.42 13.13 -13.44
N PHE A 74 18.51 13.02 -14.76
CA PHE A 74 18.12 14.09 -15.69
C PHE A 74 16.67 13.99 -16.16
N VAL A 75 15.98 12.89 -15.87
CA VAL A 75 14.59 12.72 -16.30
C VAL A 75 13.65 12.86 -15.11
N CYS A 76 12.56 13.60 -15.29
CA CYS A 76 11.46 13.63 -14.32
C CYS A 76 10.13 13.64 -15.06
N ARG A 77 9.27 12.64 -14.79
CA ARG A 77 7.92 12.57 -15.37
C ARG A 77 7.90 12.75 -16.90
N GLY A 78 8.85 12.09 -17.57
CA GLY A 78 9.04 12.14 -19.02
C GLY A 78 9.72 13.41 -19.56
N TYR A 79 9.98 14.42 -18.72
CA TYR A 79 10.66 15.66 -19.12
C TYR A 79 12.18 15.55 -18.92
N ASP A 80 12.95 15.95 -19.95
CA ASP A 80 14.42 15.99 -19.90
C ASP A 80 14.87 17.31 -19.28
N ARG A 81 15.67 17.22 -18.23
CA ARG A 81 16.18 18.36 -17.47
C ARG A 81 17.59 18.69 -17.93
N GLN A 82 17.90 19.98 -17.99
CA GLN A 82 19.27 20.43 -18.25
C GLN A 82 20.08 20.47 -16.95
N GLN A 83 19.45 20.80 -15.82
CA GLN A 83 20.11 20.83 -14.51
C GLN A 83 19.20 20.28 -13.40
N ILE A 84 19.81 19.65 -12.39
CA ILE A 84 19.10 19.09 -11.21
C ILE A 84 18.40 20.20 -10.40
N VAL A 85 18.97 21.42 -10.43
CA VAL A 85 18.48 22.59 -9.70
C VAL A 85 17.08 23.03 -10.18
N ASP A 86 16.72 22.69 -11.42
CA ASP A 86 15.44 23.08 -12.04
C ASP A 86 14.22 22.52 -11.25
N ASP A 87 14.37 21.39 -10.56
CA ASP A 87 13.32 20.77 -9.74
C ASP A 87 13.56 20.88 -8.23
N ALA A 88 14.82 20.97 -7.78
CA ALA A 88 15.16 21.10 -6.37
C ALA A 88 14.73 22.45 -5.77
N GLY A 89 14.55 23.47 -6.62
CA GLY A 89 14.27 24.83 -6.18
C GLY A 89 15.45 25.43 -5.40
N PRO A 90 15.23 26.47 -4.58
CA PRO A 90 16.30 27.14 -3.84
C PRO A 90 16.76 26.39 -2.58
N TRP A 91 16.36 25.12 -2.42
CA TRP A 91 16.57 24.39 -1.18
C TRP A 91 17.93 23.69 -1.14
N SER A 92 18.51 23.65 0.06
CA SER A 92 19.78 22.94 0.28
C SER A 92 19.56 21.42 0.33
N TRP A 93 20.60 20.65 -0.02
CA TRP A 93 20.61 19.19 0.10
C TRP A 93 20.19 18.68 1.49
N LYS A 94 20.52 19.41 2.56
CA LYS A 94 20.13 19.04 3.93
C LYS A 94 18.61 19.02 4.09
N ILE A 95 17.90 19.99 3.50
CA ILE A 95 16.44 20.10 3.56
C ILE A 95 15.80 18.95 2.78
N HIS A 96 16.31 18.65 1.58
CA HIS A 96 15.86 17.51 0.78
C HIS A 96 16.03 16.17 1.51
N SER A 97 17.15 15.96 2.20
CA SER A 97 17.36 14.74 2.99
C SER A 97 16.33 14.59 4.11
N ILE A 98 15.98 15.67 4.80
CA ILE A 98 14.95 15.63 5.86
C ILE A 98 13.57 15.32 5.27
N TRP A 99 13.18 15.98 4.17
CA TRP A 99 11.91 15.68 3.49
C TRP A 99 11.84 14.25 2.96
N THR A 100 12.97 13.73 2.45
CA THR A 100 13.09 12.34 2.03
C THR A 100 12.93 11.38 3.20
N GLY A 101 13.52 11.68 4.36
CA GLY A 101 13.34 10.91 5.60
C GLY A 101 11.87 10.90 6.07
N LEU A 102 11.20 12.07 6.05
CA LEU A 102 9.77 12.18 6.37
C LEU A 102 8.90 11.41 5.37
N TYR A 103 9.28 11.38 4.10
CA TYR A 103 8.61 10.60 3.07
C TYR A 103 8.71 9.09 3.33
N ILE A 104 9.92 8.59 3.60
CA ILE A 104 10.16 7.19 3.97
C ILE A 104 9.36 6.83 5.23
N PHE A 105 9.41 7.67 6.28
CA PHE A 105 8.65 7.45 7.50
C PHE A 105 7.14 7.36 7.24
N SER A 106 6.60 8.24 6.40
CA SER A 106 5.18 8.23 6.02
C SER A 106 4.80 6.95 5.28
N LEU A 107 5.69 6.43 4.43
CA LEU A 107 5.48 5.17 3.73
C LEU A 107 5.53 3.95 4.68
N ILE A 108 6.40 3.98 5.69
CA ILE A 108 6.42 2.96 6.76
C ILE A 108 5.11 2.97 7.52
N LEU A 109 4.60 4.15 7.88
CA LEU A 109 3.31 4.28 8.55
C LEU A 109 2.16 3.78 7.67
N PHE A 110 2.22 4.04 6.36
CA PHE A 110 1.25 3.52 5.40
C PHE A 110 1.27 1.99 5.34
N ALA A 111 2.44 1.36 5.24
CA ALA A 111 2.57 -0.09 5.28
C ALA A 111 2.09 -0.69 6.63
N SER A 112 2.44 -0.03 7.74
CA SER A 112 2.01 -0.43 9.09
C SER A 112 0.49 -0.33 9.23
N LEU A 113 -0.13 0.72 8.66
CA LEU A 113 -1.58 0.89 8.63
C LEU A 113 -2.23 -0.33 7.98
N TYR A 114 -1.84 -0.71 6.75
CA TYR A 114 -2.40 -1.89 6.09
C TYR A 114 -2.20 -3.19 6.87
N THR A 115 -1.07 -3.35 7.55
CA THR A 115 -0.82 -4.51 8.42
C THR A 115 -1.73 -4.52 9.65
N LEU A 116 -1.94 -3.37 10.28
CA LEU A 116 -2.89 -3.22 11.39
C LEU A 116 -4.34 -3.43 10.95
N LEU A 117 -4.70 -2.94 9.75
CA LEU A 117 -6.00 -3.19 9.15
C LEU A 117 -6.24 -4.69 8.96
N ASP A 118 -5.26 -5.41 8.42
CA ASP A 118 -5.35 -6.85 8.20
C ASP A 118 -5.71 -7.57 9.51
N ARG A 119 -5.02 -7.23 10.60
CA ARG A 119 -5.32 -7.77 11.94
C ARG A 119 -6.72 -7.40 12.44
N TYR A 120 -7.19 -6.19 12.16
CA TYR A 120 -8.51 -5.73 12.59
C TYR A 120 -9.65 -6.28 11.74
N VAL A 121 -9.40 -6.59 10.46
CA VAL A 121 -10.36 -7.14 9.50
C VAL A 121 -10.42 -8.67 9.58
N ALA A 122 -9.34 -9.33 10.02
CA ALA A 122 -9.24 -10.78 10.18
C ALA A 122 -9.44 -11.35 11.61
N PRO A 123 -10.18 -10.75 12.58
CA PRO A 123 -10.26 -11.26 13.95
C PRO A 123 -11.04 -12.58 14.07
N ASN A 124 -11.62 -13.11 12.98
CA ASN A 124 -12.51 -14.27 13.01
C ASN A 124 -11.86 -15.62 12.70
N TYR A 125 -10.56 -15.68 12.37
CA TYR A 125 -9.90 -16.99 12.18
C TYR A 125 -9.57 -17.68 13.52
N ASP A 126 -9.22 -16.92 14.56
CA ASP A 126 -8.91 -17.50 15.87
C ASP A 126 -10.16 -18.06 16.58
N GLN A 127 -11.35 -17.50 16.30
CA GLN A 127 -12.62 -18.00 16.86
C GLN A 127 -13.20 -19.21 16.09
N MET A 128 -12.80 -19.43 14.83
CA MET A 128 -13.18 -20.62 14.06
C MET A 128 -12.16 -21.77 14.16
N MET A 129 -10.99 -21.56 14.79
CA MET A 129 -9.99 -22.61 15.02
C MET A 129 -9.34 -22.50 16.40
N PRO A 130 -9.92 -23.10 17.45
CA PRO A 130 -9.19 -23.44 18.67
C PRO A 130 -8.13 -24.55 18.46
N CYS A 131 -8.04 -25.17 17.28
CA CYS A 131 -7.26 -26.39 17.06
C CYS A 131 -6.01 -26.27 16.17
N ALA A 132 -5.75 -25.13 15.50
CA ALA A 132 -4.62 -25.04 14.55
C ALA A 132 -3.30 -24.56 15.16
N SER A 133 -3.31 -24.04 16.40
CA SER A 133 -2.10 -23.58 17.08
C SER A 133 -1.20 -24.72 17.63
N PHE A 134 -1.62 -25.98 17.53
CA PHE A 134 -0.82 -27.14 17.99
C PHE A 134 -0.26 -28.04 16.87
N LEU A 135 -0.58 -27.80 15.61
CA LEU A 135 -0.13 -28.66 14.49
C LEU A 135 0.40 -27.86 13.30
N SER A 136 1.55 -27.22 13.48
CA SER A 136 2.51 -27.06 12.38
C SER A 136 3.94 -26.82 12.89
N PRO A 137 4.70 -27.92 13.05
CA PRO A 137 6.09 -27.95 12.64
C PRO A 137 6.25 -29.05 11.58
N THR A 138 5.67 -28.86 10.39
CA THR A 138 5.89 -29.76 9.24
C THR A 138 6.96 -29.23 8.29
N PHE A 139 7.90 -28.44 8.80
CA PHE A 139 9.08 -28.00 8.04
C PHE A 139 10.35 -28.81 8.33
N LEU A 140 10.30 -29.76 9.28
CA LEU A 140 11.41 -30.68 9.60
C LEU A 140 10.90 -32.09 9.99
N ASN A 141 10.07 -32.73 9.16
CA ASN A 141 9.69 -34.13 9.41
C ASN A 141 9.65 -35.00 8.14
N THR A 142 10.27 -34.56 7.04
CA THR A 142 10.24 -35.26 5.75
C THR A 142 11.32 -36.34 5.60
N ILE A 143 12.02 -36.74 6.68
CA ILE A 143 12.96 -37.88 6.65
C ILE A 143 12.96 -38.62 8.00
N SER A 144 11.85 -39.26 8.40
CA SER A 144 11.86 -40.30 9.47
C SER A 144 10.52 -41.04 9.66
N ARG A 145 9.65 -41.13 8.66
CA ARG A 145 8.45 -41.98 8.73
C ARG A 145 8.38 -42.97 7.58
N SER A 146 9.39 -43.81 7.52
CA SER A 146 9.25 -45.19 7.04
C SER A 146 9.50 -46.10 8.24
N VAL A 147 8.55 -46.99 8.53
CA VAL A 147 8.54 -47.97 9.64
C VAL A 147 8.08 -47.42 10.99
N VAL A 148 6.76 -47.35 11.21
CA VAL A 148 6.07 -48.09 12.30
C VAL A 148 4.61 -48.22 11.87
N ASN A 149 4.26 -49.39 11.38
CA ASN A 149 2.89 -49.85 11.26
C ASN A 149 2.90 -51.25 11.87
N GLU A 150 2.42 -51.40 13.10
CA GLU A 150 1.81 -52.65 13.56
C GLU A 150 1.11 -52.44 14.92
N GLY A 151 -0.17 -52.82 14.91
CA GLY A 151 -1.12 -53.10 15.98
C GLY A 151 -0.82 -52.65 17.42
N THR A 152 -1.82 -52.00 18.04
CA THR A 152 -2.54 -52.60 19.19
C THR A 152 -3.86 -51.85 19.38
N SER A 153 -4.94 -52.54 19.10
CA SER A 153 -6.30 -52.25 19.55
C SER A 153 -6.44 -52.66 21.02
N THR A 154 -6.87 -51.75 21.89
CA THR A 154 -7.47 -52.11 23.18
C THR A 154 -8.44 -51.04 23.67
N ASN A 155 -9.59 -51.53 24.11
CA ASN A 155 -10.77 -50.82 24.61
C ASN A 155 -10.57 -50.27 26.04
N ALA A 156 -11.27 -49.18 26.36
CA ALA A 156 -11.77 -48.78 27.69
C ALA A 156 -12.84 -47.68 27.43
N ILE A 157 -14.16 -47.95 27.49
CA ILE A 157 -15.07 -48.11 28.66
C ILE A 157 -15.07 -46.89 29.61
N GLU A 158 -16.21 -46.17 29.52
CA GLU A 158 -17.00 -45.41 30.53
C GLU A 158 -16.30 -44.35 31.41
N ASP A 159 -16.81 -43.11 31.43
CA ASP A 159 -17.83 -42.72 32.43
C ASP A 159 -18.44 -41.31 32.22
N GLU A 160 -19.63 -41.16 32.83
CA GLU A 160 -20.35 -39.97 33.28
C GLU A 160 -21.12 -39.01 32.34
N SER A 161 -22.44 -39.19 32.45
CA SER A 161 -23.54 -38.24 32.30
C SER A 161 -23.38 -36.90 33.05
N GLN A 162 -23.71 -35.79 32.37
CA GLN A 162 -24.32 -34.65 33.05
C GLN A 162 -25.35 -33.94 32.15
N GLU A 163 -26.61 -34.26 32.42
CA GLU A 163 -27.80 -33.53 32.04
C GLU A 163 -28.02 -32.37 33.04
N ASN A 164 -27.90 -31.12 32.59
CA ASN A 164 -28.97 -30.11 32.77
C ASN A 164 -28.59 -28.71 32.29
N ASN A 165 -29.52 -28.16 31.52
CA ASN A 165 -29.81 -26.76 31.22
C ASN A 165 -29.23 -25.72 32.20
N ASP A 166 -28.51 -24.72 31.68
CA ASP A 166 -29.06 -23.35 31.68
C ASP A 166 -28.30 -22.41 30.71
N ARG A 167 -29.05 -21.49 30.09
CA ARG A 167 -28.62 -20.39 29.18
C ARG A 167 -28.11 -20.76 27.78
N ARG A 168 -29.08 -21.13 26.94
CA ARG A 168 -29.07 -20.68 25.53
C ARG A 168 -29.24 -19.16 25.46
N ASP A 169 -28.17 -18.41 25.68
CA ASP A 169 -28.00 -17.13 24.97
C ASP A 169 -27.36 -17.45 23.63
N THR A 170 -28.18 -18.01 22.73
CA THR A 170 -27.91 -18.01 21.29
C THR A 170 -28.13 -16.59 20.76
N SER A 171 -27.37 -15.63 21.29
CA SER A 171 -26.97 -14.51 20.47
C SER A 171 -25.97 -15.09 19.47
N ASN A 172 -26.51 -15.63 18.37
CA ASN A 172 -25.77 -15.71 17.13
C ASN A 172 -25.39 -14.27 16.79
N GLY A 173 -24.31 -13.80 17.40
CA GLY A 173 -23.68 -12.53 17.10
C GLY A 173 -23.19 -12.65 15.67
N VAL A 174 -24.09 -12.38 14.72
CA VAL A 174 -23.72 -12.14 13.33
C VAL A 174 -22.58 -11.14 13.43
N PRO A 175 -21.35 -11.52 13.03
CA PRO A 175 -20.22 -10.62 13.16
C PRO A 175 -20.61 -9.35 12.42
N MET A 176 -20.80 -8.24 13.16
CA MET A 176 -21.22 -6.97 12.58
C MET A 176 -20.22 -6.66 11.48
N GLN A 177 -20.65 -6.86 10.23
CA GLN A 177 -19.79 -6.71 9.08
C GLN A 177 -19.52 -5.22 8.96
N LYS A 178 -18.40 -4.77 9.54
CA LYS A 178 -18.06 -3.35 9.58
C LYS A 178 -17.94 -2.88 8.14
N SER A 179 -18.75 -1.88 7.80
CA SER A 179 -18.79 -1.34 6.44
C SER A 179 -17.39 -0.85 6.04
N PRO A 180 -16.85 -1.27 4.87
CA PRO A 180 -15.55 -0.78 4.38
C PRO A 180 -15.53 0.74 4.24
N VAL A 181 -16.69 1.35 3.98
CA VAL A 181 -16.86 2.79 3.86
C VAL A 181 -16.65 3.48 5.22
N SER A 182 -17.17 2.90 6.30
CA SER A 182 -16.96 3.42 7.66
C SER A 182 -15.48 3.37 8.03
N PHE A 183 -14.80 2.28 7.69
CA PHE A 183 -13.38 2.14 7.94
C PHE A 183 -12.54 3.16 7.14
N ALA A 184 -12.81 3.29 5.84
CA ALA A 184 -12.18 4.28 5.00
C ALA A 184 -12.42 5.71 5.52
N PHE A 185 -13.63 6.03 5.98
CA PHE A 185 -13.96 7.32 6.58
C PHE A 185 -13.09 7.62 7.81
N TRP A 186 -12.96 6.67 8.74
CA TRP A 186 -12.12 6.85 9.94
C TRP A 186 -10.64 7.04 9.60
N ILE A 187 -10.08 6.28 8.66
CA ILE A 187 -8.70 6.51 8.19
C ILE A 187 -8.54 7.96 7.72
N HIS A 188 -9.43 8.41 6.84
CA HIS A 188 -9.34 9.76 6.27
C HIS A 188 -9.54 10.84 7.35
N PHE A 189 -10.39 10.59 8.35
CA PHE A 189 -10.53 11.47 9.50
C PHE A 189 -9.21 11.61 10.29
N PHE A 190 -8.52 10.50 10.57
CA PHE A 190 -7.22 10.56 11.24
C PHE A 190 -6.13 11.20 10.38
N VAL A 191 -6.07 10.90 9.09
CA VAL A 191 -5.14 11.55 8.14
C VAL A 191 -5.39 13.06 8.10
N LEU A 192 -6.64 13.49 8.14
CA LEU A 192 -7.01 14.90 8.22
C LEU A 192 -6.55 15.54 9.54
N LEU A 193 -6.79 14.89 10.67
CA LEU A 193 -6.35 15.39 11.98
C LEU A 193 -4.82 15.55 11.99
N TRP A 194 -4.11 14.55 11.48
CA TRP A 194 -2.65 14.60 11.34
C TRP A 194 -2.18 15.72 10.42
N ALA A 195 -2.89 15.95 9.31
CA ALA A 195 -2.60 17.04 8.38
C ALA A 195 -2.70 18.43 9.04
N ILE A 196 -3.72 18.63 9.88
CA ILE A 196 -3.91 19.88 10.63
C ILE A 196 -2.81 20.02 11.67
N LEU A 197 -2.49 18.94 12.38
CA LEU A 197 -1.44 18.92 13.40
C LEU A 197 -0.04 19.21 12.81
N THR A 198 0.21 18.81 11.56
CA THR A 198 1.51 18.98 10.88
C THR A 198 1.56 20.20 9.95
N PHE A 199 0.49 20.99 9.88
CA PHE A 199 0.41 22.17 9.02
C PHE A 199 1.49 23.22 9.30
N TRP A 200 1.96 23.31 10.55
CA TRP A 200 2.95 24.30 10.96
C TRP A 200 4.35 24.08 10.37
N ILE A 201 4.64 22.87 9.91
CA ILE A 201 5.94 22.52 9.33
C ILE A 201 6.22 23.34 8.06
N ASP A 202 5.18 23.75 7.33
CA ASP A 202 5.31 24.45 6.06
C ASP A 202 5.73 25.92 6.18
N PHE A 203 5.67 26.52 7.37
CA PHE A 203 6.11 27.90 7.62
C PHE A 203 7.29 28.02 8.59
N LEU A 204 8.00 26.90 8.83
CA LEU A 204 9.27 26.94 9.53
C LEU A 204 10.32 27.62 8.65
N HIS A 205 10.92 28.69 9.16
CA HIS A 205 11.95 29.45 8.45
C HIS A 205 13.11 28.56 8.01
N GLY A 206 13.48 28.63 6.73
CA GLY A 206 14.57 27.83 6.16
C GLY A 206 14.27 26.33 5.97
N PHE A 207 13.05 25.87 6.27
CA PHE A 207 12.63 24.46 6.07
C PHE A 207 11.37 24.34 5.22
N GLY A 208 10.41 25.24 5.48
CA GLY A 208 9.11 25.29 4.83
C GLY A 208 9.12 26.03 3.49
N LYS A 209 7.95 26.08 2.86
CA LYS A 209 7.74 26.82 1.60
C LYS A 209 7.50 28.30 1.84
N ALA A 210 7.09 28.68 3.05
CA ALA A 210 6.88 30.05 3.47
C ALA A 210 7.80 30.39 4.65
N ASP A 211 8.25 31.63 4.73
CA ASP A 211 9.07 32.11 5.85
C ASP A 211 8.23 32.69 6.99
N SER A 212 6.92 32.86 6.75
CA SER A 212 5.98 33.38 7.74
C SER A 212 4.58 32.77 7.64
N VAL A 213 3.82 32.85 8.74
CA VAL A 213 2.41 32.40 8.79
C VAL A 213 1.55 33.18 7.79
N ALA A 214 1.76 34.50 7.68
CA ALA A 214 1.02 35.36 6.77
C ALA A 214 1.25 34.97 5.30
N GLU A 215 2.50 34.67 4.94
CA GLU A 215 2.86 34.20 3.61
C GLU A 215 2.25 32.82 3.30
N ASN A 216 2.29 31.88 4.25
CA ASN A 216 1.67 30.57 4.08
C ASN A 216 0.14 30.65 3.90
N LEU A 217 -0.51 31.55 4.64
CA LEU A 217 -1.93 31.84 4.46
C LEU A 217 -2.21 32.44 3.08
N ASN A 218 -1.35 33.33 2.59
CA ASN A 218 -1.46 33.87 1.23
C ASN A 218 -1.32 32.78 0.16
N PHE A 219 -0.33 31.87 0.29
CA PHE A 219 -0.21 30.71 -0.61
C PHE A 219 -1.43 29.79 -0.55
N THR A 220 -1.96 29.56 0.65
CA THR A 220 -3.17 28.74 0.84
C THR A 220 -4.38 29.39 0.16
N LEU A 221 -4.58 30.70 0.36
CA LEU A 221 -5.66 31.46 -0.27
C LEU A 221 -5.54 31.49 -1.79
N LYS A 222 -4.35 31.75 -2.34
CA LYS A 222 -4.10 31.68 -3.79
C LYS A 222 -4.38 30.29 -4.35
N GLY A 223 -3.96 29.23 -3.66
CA GLY A 223 -4.27 27.85 -4.05
C GLY A 223 -5.77 27.55 -4.01
N LEU A 224 -6.50 28.09 -3.04
CA LEU A 224 -7.96 27.98 -2.96
C LEU A 224 -8.65 28.76 -4.09
N GLN A 225 -8.17 29.97 -4.38
CA GLN A 225 -8.63 30.79 -5.51
C GLN A 225 -8.44 30.04 -6.82
N CYS A 226 -7.24 29.57 -7.12
CA CYS A 226 -6.98 28.82 -8.36
C CYS A 226 -7.76 27.51 -8.50
N HIS A 227 -8.20 26.90 -7.39
CA HIS A 227 -8.97 25.66 -7.43
C HIS A 227 -10.49 25.87 -7.50
N PHE A 228 -11.03 26.96 -6.96
CA PHE A 228 -12.49 27.17 -6.90
C PHE A 228 -12.98 28.35 -7.73
N PHE A 229 -12.14 29.37 -7.86
CA PHE A 229 -12.47 30.64 -8.49
C PHE A 229 -11.71 30.71 -9.81
N HIS A 230 -12.37 30.27 -10.88
CA HIS A 230 -11.85 30.37 -12.23
C HIS A 230 -12.09 31.80 -12.77
N ASP A 231 -11.44 32.80 -12.15
CA ASP A 231 -11.40 34.13 -12.75
C ASP A 231 -10.26 34.14 -13.77
N GLY A 232 -10.62 33.97 -15.05
CA GLY A 232 -9.67 33.97 -16.18
C GLY A 232 -8.85 35.27 -16.32
N GLN A 233 -9.12 36.30 -15.51
CA GLN A 233 -8.38 37.57 -15.50
C GLN A 233 -7.33 37.70 -14.38
N SER A 234 -7.48 37.00 -13.24
CA SER A 234 -6.65 37.26 -12.06
C SER A 234 -5.47 36.31 -11.88
N SER A 235 -5.38 35.22 -12.66
CA SER A 235 -4.26 34.26 -12.59
C SER A 235 -4.07 33.46 -13.89
N PRO A 236 -3.31 33.96 -14.89
CA PRO A 236 -3.12 33.27 -16.17
C PRO A 236 -2.46 31.88 -16.04
N HIS A 237 -1.87 31.56 -14.90
CA HIS A 237 -1.18 30.29 -14.62
C HIS A 237 -2.06 29.23 -13.92
N CYS A 238 -3.32 29.52 -13.60
CA CYS A 238 -4.19 28.60 -12.86
C CYS A 238 -5.09 27.73 -13.76
N ASN A 239 -4.75 27.65 -15.05
CA ASN A 239 -5.59 26.98 -16.03
C ASN A 239 -5.66 25.46 -15.78
N ASN A 240 -6.86 24.90 -15.85
CA ASN A 240 -7.19 23.47 -15.70
C ASN A 240 -6.89 22.80 -14.34
N VAL A 241 -6.41 23.53 -13.32
CA VAL A 241 -6.10 22.98 -11.98
C VAL A 241 -7.31 22.28 -11.36
N VAL A 242 -8.51 22.85 -11.54
CA VAL A 242 -9.77 22.29 -11.01
C VAL A 242 -10.03 20.91 -11.59
N TRP A 243 -9.90 20.74 -12.90
CA TRP A 243 -10.15 19.49 -13.60
C TRP A 243 -9.16 18.40 -13.20
N TYR A 244 -7.86 18.72 -13.16
CA TYR A 244 -6.85 17.77 -12.70
C TYR A 244 -7.10 17.32 -11.26
N ALA A 245 -7.45 18.27 -10.37
CA ALA A 245 -7.73 17.95 -8.99
C ALA A 245 -9.01 17.10 -8.83
N LEU A 246 -10.05 17.35 -9.62
CA LEU A 246 -11.29 16.56 -9.60
C LEU A 246 -11.04 15.13 -10.11
N ILE A 247 -10.37 14.98 -11.25
CA ILE A 247 -10.00 13.66 -11.81
C ILE A 247 -9.15 12.89 -10.80
N PHE A 248 -8.17 13.55 -10.19
CA PHE A 248 -7.35 12.94 -9.16
C PHE A 248 -8.22 12.49 -7.97
N GLN A 249 -9.09 13.35 -7.44
CA GLN A 249 -9.94 13.03 -6.29
C GLN A 249 -10.82 11.82 -6.57
N MET A 250 -11.43 11.76 -7.76
CA MET A 250 -12.22 10.61 -8.17
C MET A 250 -11.38 9.33 -8.23
N ALA A 251 -10.21 9.38 -8.88
CA ALA A 251 -9.29 8.24 -8.95
C ALA A 251 -8.83 7.78 -7.55
N TYR A 252 -8.55 8.72 -6.65
CA TYR A 252 -8.13 8.46 -5.28
C TYR A 252 -9.22 7.80 -4.43
N VAL A 253 -10.47 8.27 -4.53
CA VAL A 253 -11.61 7.64 -3.84
C VAL A 253 -11.83 6.22 -4.36
N ILE A 254 -11.78 6.02 -5.68
CA ILE A 254 -11.88 4.69 -6.31
C ILE A 254 -10.75 3.79 -5.84
N PHE A 255 -9.52 4.30 -5.78
CA PHE A 255 -8.35 3.57 -5.27
C PHE A 255 -8.57 3.10 -3.84
N TRP A 256 -8.99 3.97 -2.93
CA TRP A 256 -9.20 3.61 -1.52
C TRP A 256 -10.35 2.62 -1.31
N ILE A 257 -11.46 2.78 -2.01
CA ILE A 257 -12.56 1.83 -1.93
C ILE A 257 -12.11 0.47 -2.46
N SER A 258 -11.41 0.46 -3.59
CA SER A 258 -10.90 -0.78 -4.21
C SER A 258 -9.84 -1.44 -3.34
N SER A 259 -8.96 -0.67 -2.70
CA SER A 259 -7.92 -1.20 -1.84
C SER A 259 -8.45 -1.84 -0.58
N VAL A 260 -9.39 -1.19 0.10
CA VAL A 260 -10.03 -1.74 1.31
C VAL A 260 -10.87 -2.97 0.95
N ARG A 261 -11.59 -2.95 -0.19
CA ARG A 261 -12.29 -4.15 -0.68
C ARG A 261 -11.32 -5.28 -1.01
N LEU A 262 -10.21 -5.00 -1.68
CA LEU A 262 -9.19 -5.99 -1.99
C LEU A 262 -8.59 -6.56 -0.70
N LEU A 263 -8.33 -5.73 0.31
CA LEU A 263 -7.85 -6.17 1.61
C LEU A 263 -8.85 -7.08 2.32
N ILE A 264 -10.14 -6.73 2.31
CA ILE A 264 -11.20 -7.56 2.91
C ILE A 264 -11.36 -8.90 2.17
N LEU A 265 -11.29 -8.89 0.84
CA LEU A 265 -11.45 -10.09 0.02
C LEU A 265 -10.22 -11.01 0.09
N SER A 266 -9.03 -10.42 0.12
CA SER A 266 -7.77 -11.16 0.13
C SER A 266 -7.25 -11.46 1.53
N GLN A 267 -7.78 -10.82 2.58
CA GLN A 267 -7.36 -11.02 3.99
C GLN A 267 -5.84 -11.07 4.14
N SER A 268 -5.15 -10.24 3.35
CA SER A 268 -3.70 -10.21 3.28
C SER A 268 -3.23 -8.82 2.93
N ALA A 269 -2.63 -8.14 3.90
CA ALA A 269 -1.96 -6.87 3.67
C ALA A 269 -0.88 -6.99 2.59
N VAL A 270 -0.09 -8.07 2.65
CA VAL A 270 1.01 -8.29 1.71
C VAL A 270 0.52 -8.41 0.27
N PHE A 271 -0.51 -9.23 0.01
CA PHE A 271 -1.07 -9.35 -1.34
C PHE A 271 -1.64 -8.01 -1.82
N THR A 272 -2.34 -7.28 -0.94
CA THR A 272 -2.93 -5.98 -1.26
C THR A 272 -1.86 -4.95 -1.63
N ILE A 273 -0.79 -4.82 -0.84
CA ILE A 273 0.30 -3.89 -1.11
C ILE A 273 1.06 -4.31 -2.38
N ALA A 274 1.34 -5.61 -2.56
CA ALA A 274 1.97 -6.13 -3.78
C ALA A 274 1.16 -5.78 -5.03
N ALA A 275 -0.17 -5.92 -4.98
CA ALA A 275 -1.05 -5.57 -6.10
C ALA A 275 -1.03 -4.05 -6.39
N MET A 276 -0.97 -3.21 -5.36
CA MET A 276 -0.81 -1.75 -5.54
C MET A 276 0.53 -1.39 -6.18
N SER A 277 1.60 -2.06 -5.77
CA SER A 277 2.95 -1.78 -6.26
C SER A 277 3.11 -2.08 -7.75
N TYR A 278 2.22 -2.87 -8.37
CA TYR A 278 2.15 -3.04 -9.82
C TYR A 278 1.94 -1.71 -10.58
N ALA A 279 1.43 -0.67 -9.92
CA ALA A 279 1.36 0.66 -10.51
C ALA A 279 2.73 1.23 -10.88
N LEU A 280 3.83 0.84 -10.21
CA LEU A 280 5.18 1.38 -10.45
C LEU A 280 5.70 1.08 -11.87
N PRO A 281 5.75 -0.18 -12.36
CA PRO A 281 6.14 -0.44 -13.75
C PRO A 281 5.19 0.21 -14.76
N VAL A 282 3.89 0.31 -14.45
CA VAL A 282 2.92 0.98 -15.33
C VAL A 282 3.20 2.47 -15.43
N VAL A 283 3.56 3.11 -14.31
CA VAL A 283 3.95 4.52 -14.25
C VAL A 283 5.24 4.77 -15.06
N GLY A 284 6.22 3.87 -14.99
CA GLY A 284 7.45 4.00 -15.80
C GLY A 284 7.19 3.88 -17.31
N ILE A 285 6.30 2.95 -17.72
CA ILE A 285 5.82 2.88 -19.11
C ILE A 285 5.09 4.19 -19.48
N TRP A 286 4.22 4.68 -18.61
CA TRP A 286 3.44 5.89 -18.85
C TRP A 286 4.34 7.12 -19.08
N TRP A 287 5.30 7.39 -18.20
CA TRP A 287 6.21 8.53 -18.34
C TRP A 287 7.23 8.40 -19.47
N SER A 288 7.41 7.18 -19.99
CA SER A 288 8.18 6.95 -21.23
C SER A 288 7.38 7.31 -22.49
N LEU A 289 6.05 7.24 -22.43
CA LEU A 289 5.14 7.55 -23.55
C LEU A 289 4.65 9.00 -23.53
N PHE A 290 4.50 9.58 -22.34
CA PHE A 290 3.94 10.91 -22.12
C PHE A 290 4.88 11.74 -21.25
N TYR A 291 4.88 13.06 -21.47
CA TYR A 291 5.48 14.00 -20.53
C TYR A 291 4.50 15.11 -20.15
N ALA A 292 4.69 15.68 -18.97
CA ALA A 292 3.92 16.84 -18.53
C ALA A 292 4.61 18.12 -18.99
N SER A 293 3.96 18.89 -19.87
CA SER A 293 4.39 20.23 -20.27
C SER A 293 4.37 21.20 -19.08
N PRO A 294 5.20 22.27 -19.06
CA PRO A 294 5.09 23.35 -18.07
C PRO A 294 3.68 23.98 -17.98
N SER A 295 2.91 23.91 -19.08
CA SER A 295 1.50 24.33 -19.12
C SER A 295 0.52 23.35 -18.46
N GLY A 296 1.01 22.23 -17.91
CA GLY A 296 0.20 21.17 -17.30
C GLY A 296 -0.42 20.18 -18.30
N VAL A 297 -0.29 20.43 -19.60
CA VAL A 297 -0.82 19.54 -20.66
C VAL A 297 0.06 18.29 -20.78
N LEU A 298 -0.59 17.12 -20.83
CA LEU A 298 0.08 15.86 -21.15
C LEU A 298 0.33 15.79 -22.65
N VAL A 299 1.60 15.71 -23.04
CA VAL A 299 2.00 15.59 -24.43
C VAL A 299 2.50 14.18 -24.69
N TRP A 300 1.96 13.54 -25.72
CA TRP A 300 2.44 12.25 -26.19
C TRP A 300 3.75 12.45 -26.95
N ALA A 301 4.84 11.92 -26.41
CA ALA A 301 6.15 11.92 -27.05
C ALA A 301 6.93 10.68 -26.60
N PRO A 302 6.72 9.54 -27.26
CA PRO A 302 7.35 8.30 -26.87
C PRO A 302 8.87 8.40 -27.00
N LYS A 303 9.57 8.12 -25.89
CA LYS A 303 11.03 8.09 -25.82
C LYS A 303 11.46 6.75 -25.26
N ILE A 304 12.20 5.98 -26.05
CA ILE A 304 12.75 4.68 -25.63
C ILE A 304 13.96 4.97 -24.73
N ARG A 305 13.72 5.00 -23.43
CA ARG A 305 14.75 5.14 -22.38
C ARG A 305 14.95 3.80 -21.67
N GLY A 306 16.00 3.71 -20.85
CA GLY A 306 16.18 2.54 -20.00
C GLY A 306 15.00 2.33 -19.04
N GLU A 307 14.35 3.40 -18.57
CA GLU A 307 13.13 3.34 -17.75
C GLU A 307 12.01 2.53 -18.44
N PHE A 308 11.82 2.76 -19.75
CA PHE A 308 10.84 2.02 -20.55
C PHE A 308 11.18 0.54 -20.65
N VAL A 309 12.44 0.23 -20.95
CA VAL A 309 12.93 -1.15 -21.12
C VAL A 309 12.82 -1.91 -19.79
N CYS A 310 13.32 -1.32 -18.71
CA CYS A 310 13.23 -1.85 -17.36
C CYS A 310 11.78 -2.06 -16.92
N SER A 311 10.89 -1.10 -17.18
CA SER A 311 9.48 -1.22 -16.83
C SER A 311 8.76 -2.29 -17.64
N ILE A 312 9.05 -2.44 -18.94
CA ILE A 312 8.50 -3.51 -19.78
C ILE A 312 8.98 -4.89 -19.34
N ILE A 313 10.23 -5.02 -18.88
CA ILE A 313 10.78 -6.29 -18.38
C ILE A 313 10.24 -6.59 -16.98
N GLY A 314 10.17 -5.59 -16.11
CA GLY A 314 9.70 -5.74 -14.73
C GLY A 314 8.20 -6.05 -14.66
N CYS A 315 7.39 -5.46 -15.54
CA CYS A 315 5.94 -5.68 -15.61
C CYS A 315 5.53 -7.17 -15.63
N PRO A 316 5.98 -8.01 -16.58
CA PRO A 316 5.64 -9.44 -16.61
C PRO A 316 6.17 -10.20 -15.41
N ILE A 317 7.35 -9.86 -14.87
CA ILE A 317 7.90 -10.49 -13.66
C ILE A 317 6.96 -10.24 -12.47
N VAL A 318 6.53 -9.00 -12.28
CA VAL A 318 5.57 -8.64 -11.23
C VAL A 318 4.22 -9.34 -11.46
N SER A 319 3.72 -9.40 -12.71
CA SER A 319 2.47 -10.10 -13.02
C SER A 319 2.54 -11.59 -12.67
N VAL A 320 3.65 -12.26 -12.98
CA VAL A 320 3.87 -13.68 -12.61
C VAL A 320 3.91 -13.83 -11.09
N GLY A 321 4.67 -12.98 -10.40
CA GLY A 321 4.74 -12.97 -8.93
C GLY A 321 3.37 -12.75 -8.27
N LEU A 322 2.55 -11.84 -8.80
CA LEU A 322 1.18 -11.62 -8.32
C LEU A 322 0.26 -12.79 -8.62
N GLY A 323 0.36 -13.39 -9.80
CA GLY A 323 -0.42 -14.57 -10.18
C GLY A 323 -0.15 -15.77 -9.28
N LEU A 324 1.12 -16.03 -8.96
CA LEU A 324 1.52 -17.07 -8.02
C LEU A 324 1.03 -16.76 -6.59
N LEU A 325 1.07 -15.49 -6.17
CA LEU A 325 0.64 -15.09 -4.83
C LEU A 325 -0.89 -15.23 -4.70
N CYS A 326 -1.61 -14.87 -5.76
CA CYS A 326 -3.05 -15.05 -5.88
C CYS A 326 -3.43 -16.54 -5.83
N LYS A 327 -2.73 -17.39 -6.61
CA LYS A 327 -2.96 -18.84 -6.63
C LYS A 327 -2.75 -19.47 -5.25
N THR A 328 -1.62 -19.19 -4.61
CA THR A 328 -1.30 -19.72 -3.27
C THR A 328 -2.33 -19.29 -2.23
N HIS A 329 -2.78 -18.04 -2.30
CA HIS A 329 -3.83 -17.53 -1.44
C HIS A 329 -5.16 -18.32 -1.59
N PHE A 330 -5.59 -18.56 -2.83
CA PHE A 330 -6.82 -19.34 -3.08
C PHE A 330 -6.69 -20.82 -2.69
N GLU A 331 -5.52 -21.43 -2.84
CA GLU A 331 -5.26 -22.80 -2.37
C GLU A 331 -5.36 -22.90 -0.85
N ASP A 332 -4.84 -21.92 -0.12
CA ASP A 332 -4.91 -21.87 1.34
C ASP A 332 -6.34 -21.68 1.85
N ILE A 333 -7.20 -20.94 1.14
CA ILE A 333 -8.64 -20.84 1.44
C ILE A 333 -9.36 -22.16 1.14
N ARG A 334 -8.95 -22.90 0.10
CA ARG A 334 -9.63 -24.14 -0.32
C ARG A 334 -9.34 -25.32 0.62
N LYS A 335 -8.11 -25.46 1.13
CA LYS A 335 -7.70 -26.56 2.03
C LYS A 335 -8.59 -26.73 3.28
N PRO A 336 -8.93 -25.69 4.07
CA PRO A 336 -9.77 -25.84 5.26
C PRO A 336 -11.19 -26.31 4.94
N ARG A 337 -11.75 -25.96 3.77
CA ARG A 337 -13.09 -26.41 3.35
C ARG A 337 -13.16 -27.92 3.10
N ASN A 338 -12.08 -28.52 2.64
CA ASN A 338 -12.02 -29.97 2.37
C ASN A 338 -11.83 -30.82 3.64
N LEU A 339 -11.29 -30.24 4.72
CA LEU A 339 -11.13 -30.93 6.01
C LEU A 339 -12.44 -31.00 6.80
N ILE A 340 -13.32 -30.01 6.63
CA ILE A 340 -14.65 -29.97 7.28
C ILE A 340 -15.67 -30.86 6.54
N GLY A 341 -15.44 -31.13 5.25
CA GLY A 341 -16.36 -31.91 4.39
C GLY A 341 -16.12 -33.41 4.33
N ARG A 342 -15.16 -33.98 5.08
CA ARG A 342 -15.02 -35.44 5.18
C ARG A 342 -15.85 -35.94 6.37
N PRO A 343 -17.03 -36.53 6.16
CA PRO A 343 -17.66 -37.31 7.23
C PRO A 343 -16.67 -38.40 7.63
N LEU A 344 -16.42 -38.50 8.94
CA LEU A 344 -15.76 -39.65 9.54
C LEU A 344 -16.56 -40.88 9.13
N ARG A 345 -16.09 -41.61 8.11
CA ARG A 345 -16.54 -42.98 7.89
C ARG A 345 -15.98 -43.79 9.04
N SER A 346 -16.86 -44.09 9.99
CA SER A 346 -16.71 -45.11 11.02
C SER A 346 -16.42 -46.46 10.41
#